data_AF-A0A669BCG1-F1
#
_entry.id   AF-A0A669BCG1-F1
#
_cell.length_a   1.000
_cell.length_b   1.000
_cell.length_c   1.000
_cell.angle_alpha   90.00
_cell.angle_beta   90.00
_cell.angle_gamma   90.00
#
_symmetry.space_group_name_H-M   'P 1'
#
loop_
_entity.id
_entity.type
_entity.pdbx_description
1 polymer ?
#
loop_
_entity_poly.entity_id
_entity_poly.type
_entity_poly.pdbx_seq_one_letter_code
_entity_poly.pdbx_strand_id
1 'polypeptide(L)'
;MSYPTPSDKPSNPENPRVFLDVDIDGERAGRIVLELFADITPKTAENFRALCTGEKGTGKSTGKPLHFKGCPFHRIIKKFMIQGGDFSNHNGTGGESIYGEKFEDENFHYKHNKEGLLSMANAGPNTNGSQFFITTVPTPHLDGKHVVFGQVLKGIGVVKMLECIDTTDDAPVKPCIIADCGEHKDGDSWGAAPSDGTGDAHPDFPEDSDIDFKDVSISAVFDLQGLGLADNCSARSTVAFFKYACLYLEVGGEQVEEEAQKKLEPTALSCYLNTAACKLKMQLWQEALDSCNEALELSEGNTKALFRRAQAWQGLKEYNKAMSDLKKAQETAPEDKAITNELKKVHLKIQEEKEREKKIYAKMFA
;
A
#
# COMPACT_ATOMS: atom_id res chain seq x y z
N MET A 1 -30.31 -14.99 -14.10
CA MET A 1 -29.46 -14.12 -14.93
C MET A 1 -28.52 -13.38 -14.00
N SER A 2 -27.24 -13.28 -14.35
CA SER A 2 -26.23 -12.56 -13.56
C SER A 2 -26.14 -11.11 -14.01
N TYR A 3 -26.19 -10.17 -13.07
CA TYR A 3 -26.09 -8.73 -13.28
C TYR A 3 -24.65 -8.23 -13.06
N PRO A 4 -24.24 -7.13 -13.71
CA PRO A 4 -23.00 -6.46 -13.36
C PRO A 4 -23.08 -5.94 -11.92
N THR A 5 -21.96 -5.90 -11.21
CA THR A 5 -21.91 -5.31 -9.86
C THR A 5 -22.17 -3.81 -9.90
N PRO A 6 -22.69 -3.21 -8.82
CA PRO A 6 -22.90 -1.76 -8.73
C PRO A 6 -21.62 -0.98 -9.01
N SER A 7 -21.72 0.17 -9.69
CA SER A 7 -20.60 1.13 -9.80
C SER A 7 -20.44 1.94 -8.52
N ASP A 8 -21.56 2.22 -7.87
CA ASP A 8 -21.65 3.15 -6.74
C ASP A 8 -21.13 2.50 -5.46
N LYS A 9 -20.58 3.35 -4.57
CA LYS A 9 -19.98 2.97 -3.30
C LYS A 9 -20.51 3.92 -2.21
N PRO A 10 -21.43 3.49 -1.34
CA PRO A 10 -22.11 2.19 -1.33
C PRO A 10 -23.15 2.03 -2.44
N SER A 11 -23.52 0.80 -2.75
CA SER A 11 -24.59 0.50 -3.70
C SER A 11 -25.99 0.75 -3.12
N ASN A 12 -26.12 0.56 -1.81
CA ASN A 12 -27.34 0.83 -1.05
C ASN A 12 -26.93 1.39 0.32
N PRO A 13 -27.42 2.58 0.72
CA PRO A 13 -27.04 3.18 2.00
C PRO A 13 -27.48 2.36 3.23
N GLU A 14 -28.50 1.50 3.10
CA GLU A 14 -28.99 0.63 4.17
C GLU A 14 -28.17 -0.66 4.33
N ASN A 15 -27.25 -0.94 3.40
CA ASN A 15 -26.42 -2.14 3.48
C ASN A 15 -25.43 -2.02 4.66
N PRO A 16 -25.23 -3.11 5.44
CA PRO A 16 -24.23 -3.14 6.49
C PRO A 16 -22.83 -2.85 5.95
N ARG A 17 -22.06 -2.10 6.72
CA ARG A 17 -20.63 -1.90 6.47
C ARG A 17 -19.84 -2.57 7.59
N VAL A 18 -18.72 -3.15 7.23
CA VAL A 18 -17.78 -3.77 8.18
C VAL A 18 -16.37 -3.30 7.86
N PHE A 19 -15.47 -3.40 8.83
CA PHE A 19 -14.07 -3.09 8.63
C PHE A 19 -13.17 -4.25 9.04
N LEU A 20 -12.01 -4.31 8.38
CA LEU A 20 -10.88 -5.17 8.70
C LEU A 20 -9.64 -4.28 8.87
N ASP A 21 -9.08 -4.22 10.07
CA ASP A 21 -7.77 -3.63 10.33
C ASP A 21 -6.71 -4.69 10.03
N VAL A 22 -5.79 -4.37 9.11
CA VAL A 22 -4.81 -5.33 8.60
C VAL A 22 -3.42 -4.99 9.12
N ASP A 23 -2.75 -5.98 9.67
CA ASP A 23 -1.32 -5.91 9.99
C ASP A 23 -0.53 -6.82 9.03
N ILE A 24 0.63 -6.34 8.57
CA ILE A 24 1.60 -7.08 7.77
C ILE A 24 2.91 -7.10 8.55
N ASP A 25 3.42 -8.29 8.85
CA ASP A 25 4.69 -8.47 9.59
C ASP A 25 4.69 -7.77 10.97
N GLY A 26 3.51 -7.67 11.58
CA GLY A 26 3.31 -7.00 12.88
C GLY A 26 3.23 -5.47 12.83
N GLU A 27 3.31 -4.86 11.64
CA GLU A 27 3.07 -3.43 11.44
C GLU A 27 1.68 -3.18 10.85
N ARG A 28 0.97 -2.14 11.32
CA ARG A 28 -0.35 -1.75 10.79
C ARG A 28 -0.21 -1.32 9.33
N ALA A 29 -0.86 -2.05 8.43
CA ALA A 29 -0.90 -1.75 7.01
C ALA A 29 -2.06 -0.81 6.65
N GLY A 30 -3.17 -0.87 7.37
CA GLY A 30 -4.31 0.04 7.19
C GLY A 30 -5.65 -0.64 7.45
N ARG A 31 -6.74 0.03 7.10
CA ARG A 31 -8.11 -0.46 7.26
C ARG A 31 -8.78 -0.70 5.90
N ILE A 32 -9.46 -1.82 5.76
CA ILE A 32 -10.35 -2.13 4.64
C ILE A 32 -11.79 -1.98 5.14
N VAL A 33 -12.59 -1.12 4.51
CA VAL A 33 -14.03 -0.99 4.79
C VAL A 33 -14.82 -1.62 3.63
N LEU A 34 -15.71 -2.54 3.99
CA LEU A 34 -16.49 -3.36 3.07
C LEU A 34 -17.97 -3.05 3.21
N GLU A 35 -18.66 -2.88 2.09
CA GLU A 35 -20.12 -2.99 2.01
C GLU A 35 -20.49 -4.47 1.88
N LEU A 36 -21.53 -4.88 2.59
CA LEU A 36 -22.14 -6.21 2.45
C LEU A 36 -23.51 -6.05 1.77
N PHE A 37 -23.72 -6.74 0.64
CA PHE A 37 -24.95 -6.69 -0.15
C PHE A 37 -26.09 -7.45 0.55
N ALA A 38 -26.55 -6.96 1.69
CA ALA A 38 -27.60 -7.59 2.48
C ALA A 38 -28.97 -7.51 1.80
N ASP A 39 -29.17 -6.54 0.92
CA ASP A 39 -30.35 -6.42 0.05
C ASP A 39 -30.43 -7.52 -1.03
N ILE A 40 -29.30 -8.13 -1.42
CA ILE A 40 -29.23 -9.17 -2.46
C ILE A 40 -28.89 -10.56 -1.89
N THR A 41 -27.99 -10.63 -0.92
CA THR A 41 -27.49 -11.85 -0.26
C THR A 41 -27.55 -11.71 1.27
N PRO A 42 -28.76 -11.59 1.86
CA PRO A 42 -28.92 -11.31 3.29
C PRO A 42 -28.28 -12.35 4.22
N LYS A 43 -28.35 -13.65 3.88
CA LYS A 43 -27.74 -14.70 4.71
C LYS A 43 -26.21 -14.64 4.63
N THR A 44 -25.68 -14.46 3.43
CA THR A 44 -24.22 -14.41 3.22
C THR A 44 -23.64 -13.16 3.88
N ALA A 45 -24.32 -12.01 3.75
CA ALA A 45 -23.97 -10.77 4.42
C ALA A 45 -24.03 -10.89 5.95
N GLU A 46 -25.11 -11.42 6.53
CA GLU A 46 -25.24 -11.57 7.99
C GLU A 46 -24.20 -12.54 8.56
N ASN A 47 -23.85 -13.61 7.83
CA ASN A 47 -22.75 -14.49 8.21
C ASN A 47 -21.43 -13.71 8.35
N PHE A 48 -21.07 -12.94 7.33
CA PHE A 48 -19.83 -12.19 7.35
C PHE A 48 -19.84 -11.08 8.40
N ARG A 49 -20.94 -10.31 8.52
CA ARG A 49 -21.10 -9.26 9.54
C ARG A 49 -20.90 -9.81 10.94
N ALA A 50 -21.58 -10.90 11.28
CA ALA A 50 -21.48 -11.52 12.58
C ALA A 50 -20.08 -12.11 12.88
N LEU A 51 -19.38 -12.61 11.85
CA LEU A 51 -17.97 -13.04 11.96
C LEU A 51 -17.01 -11.86 12.10
N CYS A 52 -17.36 -10.65 11.62
CA CYS A 52 -16.61 -9.43 11.92
C CYS A 52 -16.83 -8.97 13.38
N THR A 53 -18.03 -9.11 13.95
CA THR A 53 -18.31 -8.64 15.32
C THR A 53 -17.99 -9.68 16.40
N GLY A 54 -17.95 -10.96 16.07
CA GLY A 54 -17.76 -12.04 17.03
C GLY A 54 -18.99 -12.34 17.91
N GLU A 55 -20.14 -11.73 17.61
CA GLU A 55 -21.31 -11.72 18.51
C GLU A 55 -21.97 -13.10 18.70
N LYS A 56 -21.72 -14.06 17.80
CA LYS A 56 -22.33 -15.40 17.87
C LYS A 56 -21.55 -16.37 18.76
N GLY A 57 -20.50 -15.91 19.45
CA GLY A 57 -19.78 -16.69 20.44
C GLY A 57 -18.90 -17.79 19.85
N THR A 58 -18.96 -19.01 20.39
CA THR A 58 -18.09 -20.13 20.00
C THR A 58 -18.77 -21.01 18.97
N GLY A 59 -18.05 -21.32 17.89
CA GLY A 59 -18.49 -22.21 16.84
C GLY A 59 -18.60 -23.66 17.32
N LYS A 60 -19.64 -24.35 16.87
CA LYS A 60 -20.00 -25.69 17.38
C LYS A 60 -19.09 -26.77 16.82
N SER A 61 -18.61 -26.60 15.59
CA SER A 61 -17.84 -27.61 14.87
C SER A 61 -16.34 -27.46 15.15
N THR A 62 -15.87 -26.22 15.26
CA THR A 62 -14.45 -25.89 15.45
C THR A 62 -14.07 -25.70 16.92
N GLY A 63 -15.04 -25.37 17.80
CA GLY A 63 -14.77 -24.99 19.19
C GLY A 63 -13.99 -23.68 19.34
N LYS A 64 -13.86 -22.88 18.27
CA LYS A 64 -13.17 -21.59 18.25
C LYS A 64 -14.18 -20.43 18.22
N PRO A 65 -13.81 -19.21 18.63
CA PRO A 65 -14.68 -18.05 18.46
C PRO A 65 -15.07 -17.85 16.99
N LEU A 66 -16.35 -17.59 16.73
CA LEU A 66 -16.88 -17.20 15.41
C LEU A 66 -16.50 -15.75 15.13
N HIS A 67 -15.21 -15.48 14.95
CA HIS A 67 -14.67 -14.12 14.87
C HIS A 67 -13.43 -14.07 13.97
N PHE A 68 -13.34 -13.06 13.10
CA PHE A 68 -12.19 -12.86 12.22
C PHE A 68 -10.98 -12.20 12.88
N LYS A 69 -11.12 -11.61 14.07
CA LYS A 69 -9.99 -11.00 14.77
C LYS A 69 -8.88 -12.02 15.03
N GLY A 70 -7.68 -11.72 14.55
CA GLY A 70 -6.50 -12.58 14.57
C GLY A 70 -6.41 -13.59 13.42
N CYS A 71 -7.38 -13.62 12.51
CA CYS A 71 -7.40 -14.55 11.38
C CYS A 71 -6.42 -14.10 10.28
N PRO A 72 -5.61 -15.01 9.71
CA PRO A 72 -4.71 -14.66 8.62
C PRO A 72 -5.39 -14.65 7.24
N PHE A 73 -4.82 -13.84 6.35
CA PHE A 73 -4.88 -14.08 4.91
C PHE A 73 -3.88 -15.20 4.58
N HIS A 74 -4.38 -16.43 4.47
CA HIS A 74 -3.54 -17.62 4.35
C HIS A 74 -3.19 -17.96 2.89
N ARG A 75 -3.84 -17.31 1.92
CA ARG A 75 -3.61 -17.55 0.50
C ARG A 75 -3.76 -16.26 -0.31
N ILE A 76 -2.72 -15.87 -1.03
CA ILE A 76 -2.64 -14.64 -1.82
C ILE A 76 -2.09 -14.99 -3.20
N ILE A 77 -2.81 -14.58 -4.26
CA ILE A 77 -2.37 -14.79 -5.64
C ILE A 77 -2.41 -13.45 -6.36
N LYS A 78 -1.24 -13.00 -6.76
CA LYS A 78 -1.06 -11.74 -7.50
C LYS A 78 -1.83 -11.78 -8.82
N LYS A 79 -2.51 -10.66 -9.12
CA LYS A 79 -3.43 -10.47 -10.24
C LYS A 79 -4.59 -11.46 -10.24
N PHE A 80 -5.07 -11.81 -9.04
CA PHE A 80 -6.23 -12.67 -8.89
C PHE A 80 -7.06 -12.29 -7.66
N MET A 81 -6.61 -12.63 -6.45
CA MET A 81 -7.35 -12.43 -5.21
C MET A 81 -6.48 -12.60 -3.96
N ILE A 82 -6.99 -12.08 -2.84
CA ILE A 82 -6.50 -12.36 -1.48
C ILE A 82 -7.57 -13.13 -0.70
N GLN A 83 -7.21 -14.23 -0.04
CA GLN A 83 -8.14 -15.14 0.65
C GLN A 83 -7.81 -15.28 2.13
N GLY A 84 -8.85 -15.21 2.96
CA GLY A 84 -8.79 -15.31 4.42
C GLY A 84 -10.01 -16.03 5.00
N GLY A 85 -10.24 -15.86 6.30
CA GLY A 85 -11.45 -16.32 6.98
C GLY A 85 -11.42 -17.75 7.54
N ASP A 86 -10.29 -18.46 7.45
CA ASP A 86 -10.06 -19.68 8.23
C ASP A 86 -9.54 -19.32 9.63
N PHE A 87 -10.47 -18.98 10.53
CA PHE A 87 -10.14 -18.61 11.91
C PHE A 87 -9.76 -19.80 12.80
N SER A 88 -9.81 -21.03 12.29
CA SER A 88 -9.64 -22.24 13.09
C SER A 88 -8.33 -22.98 12.84
N ASN A 89 -7.99 -23.24 11.57
CA ASN A 89 -6.79 -23.94 11.16
C ASN A 89 -5.78 -23.02 10.46
N HIS A 90 -6.22 -21.81 10.08
CA HIS A 90 -5.38 -20.75 9.52
C HIS A 90 -4.67 -21.10 8.21
N ASN A 91 -5.15 -22.10 7.47
CA ASN A 91 -4.48 -22.64 6.29
C ASN A 91 -5.44 -23.03 5.14
N GLY A 92 -6.72 -22.69 5.27
CA GLY A 92 -7.74 -22.94 4.26
C GLY A 92 -8.49 -24.27 4.42
N THR A 93 -8.13 -25.08 5.42
CA THR A 93 -8.80 -26.37 5.69
C THR A 93 -9.93 -26.29 6.72
N GLY A 94 -10.07 -25.15 7.41
CA GLY A 94 -11.04 -24.97 8.47
C GLY A 94 -12.06 -23.85 8.22
N GLY A 95 -12.60 -23.36 9.34
CA GLY A 95 -13.65 -22.35 9.39
C GLY A 95 -15.03 -22.97 9.45
N GLU A 96 -16.00 -22.24 9.99
CA GLU A 96 -17.42 -22.59 9.97
C GLU A 96 -18.26 -21.32 9.92
N SER A 97 -19.49 -21.43 9.42
CA SER A 97 -20.44 -20.31 9.37
C SER A 97 -21.16 -20.12 10.71
N ILE A 98 -21.85 -19.00 10.85
CA ILE A 98 -22.75 -18.79 12.00
C ILE A 98 -23.98 -19.72 11.99
N TYR A 99 -24.23 -20.40 10.88
CA TYR A 99 -25.37 -21.31 10.67
C TYR A 99 -25.00 -22.79 10.89
N GLY A 100 -23.72 -23.09 11.15
CA GLY A 100 -23.16 -24.44 11.20
C GLY A 100 -21.89 -24.56 10.35
N GLU A 101 -21.38 -25.79 10.18
CA GLU A 101 -20.15 -26.04 9.44
C GLU A 101 -20.18 -25.43 8.02
N LYS A 102 -21.29 -25.64 7.30
CA LYS A 102 -21.51 -25.17 5.92
C LYS A 102 -22.92 -24.60 5.73
N PHE A 103 -23.09 -23.72 4.73
CA PHE A 103 -24.37 -23.25 4.23
C PHE A 103 -24.41 -23.15 2.69
N GLU A 104 -25.63 -23.07 2.15
CA GLU A 104 -25.92 -23.09 0.72
C GLU A 104 -25.43 -21.84 -0.04
N ASP A 105 -25.25 -21.96 -1.35
CA ASP A 105 -25.04 -20.81 -2.24
C ASP A 105 -26.34 -20.02 -2.36
N GLU A 106 -26.39 -18.83 -1.77
CA GLU A 106 -27.63 -18.06 -1.66
C GLU A 106 -28.15 -17.60 -3.03
N ASN A 107 -27.27 -17.05 -3.87
CA ASN A 107 -27.49 -16.81 -5.29
C ASN A 107 -26.17 -16.45 -6.00
N PHE A 108 -26.20 -16.40 -7.32
CA PHE A 108 -25.11 -15.89 -8.16
C PHE A 108 -25.55 -14.62 -8.92
N HIS A 109 -26.19 -13.69 -8.19
CA HIS A 109 -26.77 -12.49 -8.79
C HIS A 109 -25.70 -11.61 -9.43
N TYR A 110 -24.60 -11.34 -8.74
CA TYR A 110 -23.52 -10.49 -9.26
C TYR A 110 -22.38 -11.28 -9.91
N LYS A 111 -21.75 -10.66 -10.91
CA LYS A 111 -20.54 -11.16 -11.57
C LYS A 111 -19.25 -10.67 -10.90
N HIS A 112 -18.17 -11.41 -11.07
CA HIS A 112 -16.83 -11.00 -10.66
C HIS A 112 -16.17 -10.13 -11.73
N ASN A 113 -16.74 -8.97 -12.03
CA ASN A 113 -16.38 -8.13 -13.17
C ASN A 113 -15.44 -6.95 -12.85
N LYS A 114 -15.02 -6.77 -11.59
CA LYS A 114 -14.09 -5.70 -11.17
C LYS A 114 -13.23 -6.13 -9.97
N GLU A 115 -12.20 -5.32 -9.68
CA GLU A 115 -11.43 -5.44 -8.43
C GLU A 115 -12.26 -5.00 -7.21
N GLY A 116 -11.85 -5.44 -6.03
CA GLY A 116 -12.46 -5.07 -4.76
C GLY A 116 -13.82 -5.73 -4.52
N LEU A 117 -14.15 -6.84 -5.16
CA LEU A 117 -15.36 -7.60 -4.86
C LEU A 117 -15.09 -8.62 -3.76
N LEU A 118 -16.00 -8.70 -2.79
CA LEU A 118 -15.98 -9.66 -1.69
C LEU A 118 -16.85 -10.87 -2.05
N SER A 119 -16.26 -12.07 -1.99
CA SER A 119 -16.92 -13.30 -2.45
C SER A 119 -16.55 -14.51 -1.59
N MET A 120 -17.47 -15.48 -1.51
CA MET A 120 -17.30 -16.67 -0.65
C MET A 120 -16.32 -17.67 -1.25
N ALA A 121 -15.36 -18.13 -0.45
CA ALA A 121 -14.59 -19.31 -0.80
C ALA A 121 -15.39 -20.58 -0.44
N ASN A 122 -15.33 -21.59 -1.31
CA ASN A 122 -16.02 -22.86 -1.11
C ASN A 122 -15.21 -24.03 -1.70
N ALA A 123 -15.61 -25.26 -1.38
CA ALA A 123 -15.04 -26.51 -1.88
C ALA A 123 -16.00 -27.21 -2.86
N GLY A 124 -16.77 -26.42 -3.63
CA GLY A 124 -17.87 -26.87 -4.48
C GLY A 124 -19.23 -26.34 -4.03
N PRO A 125 -20.30 -26.67 -4.77
CA PRO A 125 -21.64 -26.11 -4.53
C PRO A 125 -22.12 -26.31 -3.09
N ASN A 126 -22.72 -25.28 -2.51
CA ASN A 126 -23.33 -25.28 -1.17
C ASN A 126 -22.36 -25.62 -0.03
N THR A 127 -21.10 -25.21 -0.15
CA THR A 127 -20.07 -25.44 0.88
C THR A 127 -19.46 -24.15 1.42
N ASN A 128 -20.27 -23.09 1.50
CA ASN A 128 -19.88 -21.83 2.11
C ASN A 128 -19.68 -22.00 3.61
N GLY A 129 -18.61 -21.41 4.16
CA GLY A 129 -18.30 -21.43 5.60
C GLY A 129 -18.01 -20.02 6.10
N SER A 130 -16.80 -19.79 6.59
CA SER A 130 -16.30 -18.45 6.95
C SER A 130 -15.25 -17.89 6.00
N GLN A 131 -14.68 -18.73 5.13
CA GLN A 131 -13.62 -18.29 4.23
C GLN A 131 -14.17 -17.42 3.10
N PHE A 132 -13.41 -16.40 2.76
CA PHE A 132 -13.76 -15.40 1.76
C PHE A 132 -12.51 -15.00 0.96
N PHE A 133 -12.73 -14.35 -0.17
CA PHE A 133 -11.67 -13.66 -0.90
C PHE A 133 -12.12 -12.28 -1.37
N ILE A 134 -11.14 -11.40 -1.55
CA ILE A 134 -11.31 -10.08 -2.18
C ILE A 134 -10.58 -10.13 -3.51
N THR A 135 -11.27 -9.80 -4.61
CA THR A 135 -10.68 -9.78 -5.94
C THR A 135 -9.72 -8.60 -6.11
N THR A 136 -8.62 -8.79 -6.83
CA THR A 136 -7.69 -7.70 -7.22
C THR A 136 -7.77 -7.37 -8.70
N VAL A 137 -8.49 -8.18 -9.47
CA VAL A 137 -8.81 -7.99 -10.89
C VAL A 137 -10.20 -8.59 -11.19
N PRO A 138 -10.80 -8.33 -12.37
CA PRO A 138 -11.98 -9.10 -12.81
C PRO A 138 -11.68 -10.61 -12.90
N THR A 139 -12.54 -11.44 -12.32
CA THR A 139 -12.39 -12.91 -12.24
C THR A 139 -13.63 -13.67 -12.75
N PRO A 140 -14.08 -13.43 -14.00
CA PRO A 140 -15.36 -13.97 -14.52
C PRO A 140 -15.43 -15.50 -14.58
N HIS A 141 -14.29 -16.20 -14.50
CA HIS A 141 -14.25 -17.66 -14.43
C HIS A 141 -14.80 -18.25 -13.12
N LEU A 142 -15.02 -17.39 -12.11
CA LEU A 142 -15.66 -17.67 -10.82
C LEU A 142 -17.18 -17.44 -10.83
N ASP A 143 -17.72 -16.83 -11.89
CA ASP A 143 -19.16 -16.57 -12.02
C ASP A 143 -19.97 -17.88 -11.97
N GLY A 144 -21.05 -17.87 -11.18
CA GLY A 144 -21.90 -19.04 -10.98
C GLY A 144 -21.30 -20.13 -10.08
N LYS A 145 -20.13 -19.88 -9.48
CA LYS A 145 -19.45 -20.83 -8.58
C LYS A 145 -19.22 -20.27 -7.17
N HIS A 146 -19.02 -18.96 -7.06
CA HIS A 146 -18.79 -18.27 -5.80
C HIS A 146 -19.82 -17.15 -5.63
N VAL A 147 -20.39 -17.03 -4.43
CA VAL A 147 -21.38 -16.00 -4.10
C VAL A 147 -20.66 -14.68 -3.89
N VAL A 148 -20.87 -13.72 -4.78
CA VAL A 148 -20.45 -12.32 -4.56
C VAL A 148 -21.44 -11.66 -3.60
N PHE A 149 -20.95 -11.15 -2.49
CA PHE A 149 -21.80 -10.65 -1.40
C PHE A 149 -21.37 -9.30 -0.83
N GLY A 150 -20.37 -8.65 -1.42
CA GLY A 150 -19.97 -7.31 -0.99
C GLY A 150 -18.92 -6.68 -1.91
N GLN A 151 -18.47 -5.49 -1.52
CA GLN A 151 -17.39 -4.77 -2.20
C GLN A 151 -16.59 -3.88 -1.24
N VAL A 152 -15.35 -3.55 -1.61
CA VAL A 152 -14.51 -2.59 -0.92
C VAL A 152 -15.02 -1.16 -1.16
N LEU A 153 -15.39 -0.48 -0.08
CA LEU A 153 -15.74 0.94 -0.06
C LEU A 153 -14.49 1.82 0.08
N LYS A 154 -13.64 1.51 1.05
CA LYS A 154 -12.38 2.21 1.34
C LYS A 154 -11.29 1.18 1.66
N GLY A 155 -10.02 1.50 1.41
CA GLY A 155 -8.88 0.65 1.70
C GLY A 155 -8.51 -0.30 0.57
N ILE A 156 -8.85 0.04 -0.69
CA ILE A 156 -8.47 -0.81 -1.83
C ILE A 156 -6.95 -0.89 -1.99
N GLY A 157 -6.21 0.14 -1.58
CA GLY A 157 -4.77 0.10 -1.56
C GLY A 157 -4.18 -0.88 -0.54
N VAL A 158 -4.85 -1.12 0.59
CA VAL A 158 -4.45 -2.16 1.56
C VAL A 158 -4.60 -3.55 0.93
N VAL A 159 -5.65 -3.76 0.13
CA VAL A 159 -5.83 -4.99 -0.67
C VAL A 159 -4.68 -5.16 -1.69
N LYS A 160 -4.30 -4.08 -2.38
CA LYS A 160 -3.16 -4.08 -3.32
C LYS A 160 -1.82 -4.31 -2.63
N MET A 161 -1.63 -3.80 -1.41
CA MET A 161 -0.43 -4.08 -0.60
C MET A 161 -0.34 -5.56 -0.25
N LEU A 162 -1.42 -6.16 0.22
CA LEU A 162 -1.49 -7.61 0.48
C LEU A 162 -1.17 -8.41 -0.77
N GLU A 163 -1.73 -8.04 -1.92
CA GLU A 163 -1.46 -8.68 -3.22
C GLU A 163 0.03 -8.65 -3.62
N CYS A 164 0.77 -7.62 -3.20
CA CYS A 164 2.18 -7.45 -3.54
C CYS A 164 3.14 -8.21 -2.60
N ILE A 165 2.63 -8.85 -1.54
CA ILE A 165 3.46 -9.66 -0.64
C ILE A 165 3.96 -10.90 -1.38
N ASP A 166 5.25 -11.19 -1.23
CA ASP A 166 5.86 -12.40 -1.76
C ASP A 166 5.17 -13.64 -1.16
N THR A 167 4.98 -14.67 -1.98
CA THR A 167 4.31 -15.91 -1.56
C THR A 167 5.14 -17.15 -1.87
N THR A 168 4.91 -18.22 -1.10
CA THR A 168 5.41 -19.56 -1.36
C THR A 168 4.21 -20.51 -1.34
N ASP A 169 3.95 -21.21 -2.44
CA ASP A 169 2.76 -22.05 -2.62
C ASP A 169 1.46 -21.29 -2.29
N ASP A 170 1.32 -20.08 -2.84
CA ASP A 170 0.26 -19.09 -2.59
C ASP A 170 0.19 -18.55 -1.14
N ALA A 171 0.93 -19.08 -0.18
CA ALA A 171 0.94 -18.58 1.20
C ALA A 171 1.90 -17.38 1.34
N PRO A 172 1.51 -16.27 1.98
CA PRO A 172 2.40 -15.12 2.15
C PRO A 172 3.60 -15.44 3.03
N VAL A 173 4.79 -14.99 2.61
CA VAL A 173 6.03 -15.22 3.38
C VAL A 173 6.09 -14.39 4.66
N LYS A 174 5.36 -13.26 4.70
CA LYS A 174 5.17 -12.43 5.89
C LYS A 174 3.78 -12.67 6.46
N PRO A 175 3.60 -12.71 7.79
CA PRO A 175 2.28 -12.81 8.38
C PRO A 175 1.38 -11.65 7.96
N CYS A 176 0.23 -11.94 7.36
CA CYS A 176 -0.80 -10.97 7.00
C CYS A 176 -2.07 -11.28 7.80
N ILE A 177 -2.40 -10.44 8.78
CA ILE A 177 -3.41 -10.74 9.81
C ILE A 177 -4.51 -9.68 9.83
N ILE A 178 -5.76 -10.11 10.02
CA ILE A 178 -6.87 -9.24 10.41
C ILE A 178 -6.69 -8.94 11.91
N ALA A 179 -5.98 -7.87 12.24
CA ALA A 179 -5.62 -7.50 13.62
C ALA A 179 -6.83 -7.07 14.45
N ASP A 180 -7.79 -6.38 13.82
CA ASP A 180 -9.08 -6.07 14.39
C ASP A 180 -10.17 -6.08 13.31
N CYS A 181 -11.42 -6.27 13.71
CA CYS A 181 -12.55 -6.20 12.80
C CYS A 181 -13.84 -5.87 13.56
N GLY A 182 -14.84 -5.41 12.81
CA GLY A 182 -16.13 -5.09 13.40
C GLY A 182 -17.10 -4.54 12.37
N GLU A 183 -18.28 -4.19 12.87
CA GLU A 183 -19.28 -3.45 12.10
C GLU A 183 -18.94 -1.95 12.12
N HIS A 184 -19.02 -1.30 10.96
CA HIS A 184 -18.75 0.11 10.77
C HIS A 184 -20.08 0.86 10.70
N LYS A 185 -20.36 1.69 11.71
CA LYS A 185 -21.64 2.39 11.88
C LYS A 185 -21.62 3.78 11.24
N ASP A 186 -22.81 4.32 11.00
CA ASP A 186 -22.92 5.72 10.58
C ASP A 186 -22.30 6.67 11.61
N GLY A 187 -21.44 7.56 11.12
CA GLY A 187 -20.69 8.51 11.94
C GLY A 187 -19.39 7.98 12.51
N ASP A 188 -19.08 6.69 12.35
CA ASP A 188 -17.75 6.17 12.66
C ASP A 188 -16.72 6.78 11.68
N SER A 189 -15.51 7.04 12.18
CA SER A 189 -14.40 7.40 11.28
C SER A 189 -14.10 6.23 10.35
N TRP A 190 -13.91 6.53 9.06
CA TRP A 190 -13.49 5.55 8.05
C TRP A 190 -12.18 4.83 8.44
N GLY A 191 -11.38 5.42 9.33
CA GLY A 191 -10.10 4.86 9.75
C GLY A 191 -9.12 4.68 8.59
N ALA A 192 -9.31 5.45 7.51
CA ALA A 192 -8.50 5.41 6.30
C ALA A 192 -7.17 6.16 6.48
N ALA A 193 -7.12 7.10 7.43
CA ALA A 193 -5.90 7.82 7.77
C ALA A 193 -4.99 6.99 8.70
N PRO A 194 -3.66 7.18 8.63
CA PRO A 194 -2.69 6.54 9.51
C PRO A 194 -3.03 6.69 11.00
N SER A 195 -2.97 5.58 11.75
CA SER A 195 -3.05 5.60 13.21
C SER A 195 -1.66 5.57 13.86
N ASP A 196 -0.75 6.40 13.33
CA ASP A 196 0.66 6.45 13.76
C ASP A 196 0.97 7.63 14.70
N GLY A 197 -0.07 8.38 15.10
CA GLY A 197 0.05 9.51 16.01
C GLY A 197 0.59 10.79 15.36
N THR A 198 0.78 10.79 14.04
CA THR A 198 1.31 11.96 13.32
C THR A 198 0.27 13.07 13.13
N GLY A 199 -1.01 12.75 13.28
CA GLY A 199 -2.11 13.69 13.04
C GLY A 199 -2.49 13.82 11.57
N ASP A 200 -1.98 12.96 10.69
CA ASP A 200 -2.44 12.86 9.31
C ASP A 200 -3.94 12.55 9.28
N ALA A 201 -4.67 13.32 8.50
CA ALA A 201 -6.10 13.14 8.27
C ALA A 201 -6.40 12.56 6.88
N HIS A 202 -5.38 12.42 6.03
CA HIS A 202 -5.53 11.92 4.67
C HIS A 202 -5.38 10.40 4.62
N PRO A 203 -6.17 9.71 3.78
CA PRO A 203 -5.96 8.29 3.53
C PRO A 203 -4.56 7.99 2.98
N ASP A 204 -4.02 6.82 3.33
CA ASP A 204 -2.78 6.29 2.74
C ASP A 204 -2.87 6.14 1.21
N PHE A 205 -4.09 6.02 0.69
CA PHE A 205 -4.39 5.81 -0.72
C PHE A 205 -5.29 6.93 -1.24
N PRO A 206 -4.84 7.71 -2.24
CA PRO A 206 -5.59 8.87 -2.71
C PRO A 206 -6.98 8.51 -3.22
N GLU A 207 -7.18 7.32 -3.79
CA GLU A 207 -8.49 6.87 -4.29
C GLU A 207 -9.53 6.67 -3.18
N ASP A 208 -9.08 6.54 -1.93
CA ASP A 208 -9.93 6.49 -0.74
C ASP A 208 -10.24 7.88 -0.18
N SER A 209 -9.64 8.93 -0.74
CA SER A 209 -9.91 10.33 -0.40
C SER A 209 -11.23 10.81 -0.98
N ASP A 210 -11.90 11.72 -0.28
CA ASP A 210 -13.07 12.43 -0.81
C ASP A 210 -12.66 13.67 -1.66
N ILE A 211 -11.37 13.79 -1.97
CA ILE A 211 -10.82 14.87 -2.81
C ILE A 211 -11.22 14.65 -4.27
N ASP A 212 -11.72 15.71 -4.92
CA ASP A 212 -11.84 15.75 -6.37
C ASP A 212 -10.46 16.01 -6.98
N PHE A 213 -9.83 14.95 -7.48
CA PHE A 213 -8.51 15.01 -8.12
C PHE A 213 -8.47 15.82 -9.42
N LYS A 214 -9.62 16.26 -9.93
CA LYS A 214 -9.70 17.22 -11.04
C LYS A 214 -9.40 18.65 -10.58
N ASP A 215 -9.46 18.93 -9.28
CA ASP A 215 -9.04 20.22 -8.73
C ASP A 215 -7.51 20.22 -8.55
N VAL A 216 -6.85 21.11 -9.30
CA VAL A 216 -5.39 21.28 -9.32
C VAL A 216 -4.86 21.77 -7.97
N SER A 217 -5.72 22.36 -7.13
CA SER A 217 -5.41 22.68 -5.74
C SER A 217 -5.59 21.44 -4.86
N ILE A 218 -4.67 20.47 -4.96
CA ILE A 218 -4.68 19.31 -4.08
C ILE A 218 -4.24 19.75 -2.68
N SER A 219 -5.15 20.34 -1.90
CA SER A 219 -4.88 20.89 -0.55
C SER A 219 -4.18 19.88 0.36
N ALA A 220 -4.56 18.59 0.23
CA ALA A 220 -3.88 17.49 0.92
C ALA A 220 -2.38 17.44 0.68
N VAL A 221 -1.89 17.78 -0.52
CA VAL A 221 -0.46 17.79 -0.82
C VAL A 221 0.24 18.86 0.01
N PHE A 222 -0.34 20.05 0.16
CA PHE A 222 0.23 21.10 1.00
C PHE A 222 0.17 20.75 2.49
N ASP A 223 -0.92 20.13 2.93
CA ASP A 223 -1.08 19.68 4.32
C ASP A 223 -0.03 18.60 4.67
N LEU A 224 0.13 17.58 3.80
CA LEU A 224 1.14 16.53 3.94
C LEU A 224 2.57 17.08 3.91
N GLN A 225 2.86 18.04 3.03
CA GLN A 225 4.16 18.73 3.01
C GLN A 225 4.41 19.50 4.31
N GLY A 226 3.38 20.18 4.84
CA GLY A 226 3.45 20.88 6.12
C GLY A 226 3.79 19.93 7.28
N LEU A 227 3.11 18.77 7.34
CA LEU A 227 3.37 17.72 8.34
C LEU A 227 4.79 17.14 8.20
N GLY A 228 5.24 16.89 6.97
CA GLY A 228 6.59 16.37 6.71
C GLY A 228 7.71 17.33 7.10
N LEU A 229 7.45 18.65 7.11
CA LEU A 229 8.40 19.70 7.47
C LEU A 229 8.34 20.10 8.95
N ALA A 230 7.41 19.53 9.74
CA ALA A 230 7.28 19.85 11.16
C ALA A 230 8.48 19.35 11.98
N ASP A 231 8.97 20.17 12.92
CA ASP A 231 10.19 19.90 13.70
C ASP A 231 10.13 18.63 14.58
N ASN A 232 8.91 18.18 14.92
CA ASN A 232 8.67 16.97 15.71
C ASN A 232 8.52 15.69 14.86
N CYS A 233 8.59 15.81 13.53
CA CYS A 233 8.37 14.69 12.63
C CYS A 233 9.63 13.82 12.49
N SER A 234 9.46 12.50 12.63
CA SER A 234 10.57 11.55 12.45
C SER A 234 10.96 11.46 10.97
N ALA A 235 12.23 11.14 10.67
CA ALA A 235 12.66 10.98 9.27
C ALA A 235 11.85 9.90 8.51
N ARG A 236 11.36 8.86 9.21
CA ARG A 236 10.50 7.81 8.63
C ARG A 236 9.11 8.37 8.29
N SER A 237 8.51 9.13 9.21
CA SER A 237 7.22 9.79 9.01
C SER A 237 7.29 10.83 7.89
N THR A 238 8.35 11.64 7.84
CA THR A 238 8.58 12.62 6.76
C THR A 238 8.64 11.95 5.38
N VAL A 239 9.32 10.80 5.27
CA VAL A 239 9.37 10.04 4.00
C VAL A 239 7.97 9.55 3.61
N ALA A 240 7.18 9.08 4.56
CA ALA A 240 5.80 8.66 4.31
C ALA A 240 4.97 9.83 3.76
N PHE A 241 4.99 10.98 4.43
CA PHE A 241 4.26 12.17 4.00
C PHE A 241 4.57 12.64 2.59
N PHE A 242 5.86 12.75 2.25
CA PHE A 242 6.25 13.18 0.90
C PHE A 242 5.94 12.11 -0.16
N LYS A 243 6.00 10.82 0.19
CA LYS A 243 5.58 9.75 -0.71
C LYS A 243 4.08 9.81 -0.99
N TYR A 244 3.26 10.05 0.04
CA TYR A 244 1.81 10.26 -0.14
C TYR A 244 1.52 11.50 -0.96
N ALA A 245 2.21 12.62 -0.70
CA ALA A 245 2.10 13.81 -1.52
C ALA A 245 2.40 13.54 -3.00
N CYS A 246 3.46 12.77 -3.32
CA CYS A 246 3.75 12.34 -4.69
C CYS A 246 2.61 11.49 -5.27
N LEU A 247 2.09 10.53 -4.53
CA LEU A 247 1.01 9.64 -4.99
C LEU A 247 -0.27 10.43 -5.31
N TYR A 248 -0.63 11.41 -4.47
CA TYR A 248 -1.75 12.33 -4.74
C TYR A 248 -1.51 13.17 -6.00
N LEU A 249 -0.27 13.62 -6.25
CA LEU A 249 0.10 14.36 -7.45
C LEU A 249 0.05 13.49 -8.72
N GLU A 250 0.46 12.22 -8.63
CA GLU A 250 0.40 11.25 -9.73
C GLU A 250 -1.05 10.95 -10.11
N VAL A 251 -1.89 10.56 -9.14
CA VAL A 251 -3.32 10.28 -9.37
C VAL A 251 -4.07 11.53 -9.86
N GLY A 252 -3.76 12.70 -9.30
CA GLY A 252 -4.28 13.97 -9.80
C GLY A 252 -3.86 14.25 -11.24
N GLY A 253 -2.57 14.06 -11.55
CA GLY A 253 -1.97 14.27 -12.86
C GLY A 253 -2.63 13.45 -13.97
N GLU A 254 -3.00 12.20 -13.70
CA GLU A 254 -3.73 11.36 -14.67
C GLU A 254 -5.15 11.87 -14.98
N GLN A 255 -5.74 12.65 -14.08
CA GLN A 255 -7.14 13.12 -14.18
C GLN A 255 -7.28 14.57 -14.66
N VAL A 256 -6.19 15.32 -14.72
CA VAL A 256 -6.17 16.73 -15.15
C VAL A 256 -5.49 16.91 -16.50
N GLU A 257 -5.77 18.03 -17.16
CA GLU A 257 -5.12 18.39 -18.43
C GLU A 257 -3.62 18.67 -18.24
N GLU A 258 -2.83 18.44 -19.29
CA GLU A 258 -1.36 18.55 -19.27
C GLU A 258 -0.85 19.91 -18.72
N GLU A 259 -1.56 21.01 -18.99
CA GLU A 259 -1.22 22.35 -18.50
C GLU A 259 -1.41 22.49 -16.97
N ALA A 260 -2.36 21.75 -16.40
CA ALA A 260 -2.55 21.67 -14.95
C ALA A 260 -1.47 20.78 -14.31
N GLN A 261 -1.06 19.69 -14.98
CA GLN A 261 0.01 18.81 -14.48
C GLN A 261 1.33 19.55 -14.31
N LYS A 262 1.69 20.44 -15.24
CA LYS A 262 2.90 21.29 -15.14
C LYS A 262 2.92 22.19 -13.90
N LYS A 263 1.75 22.57 -13.37
CA LYS A 263 1.66 23.37 -12.14
C LYS A 263 2.00 22.55 -10.89
N LEU A 264 1.94 21.22 -10.97
CA LEU A 264 2.23 20.29 -9.88
C LEU A 264 3.71 19.88 -9.82
N GLU A 265 4.44 19.98 -10.94
CA GLU A 265 5.86 19.58 -11.04
C GLU A 265 6.78 20.22 -9.98
N PRO A 266 6.70 21.53 -9.66
CA PRO A 266 7.54 22.14 -8.62
C PRO A 266 7.28 21.53 -7.24
N THR A 267 6.03 21.18 -6.96
CA THR A 267 5.60 20.56 -5.72
C THR A 267 6.12 19.12 -5.63
N ALA A 268 5.98 18.34 -6.70
CA ALA A 268 6.54 16.98 -6.79
C ALA A 268 8.06 16.97 -6.63
N LEU A 269 8.76 17.90 -7.30
CA LEU A 269 10.20 18.07 -7.19
C LEU A 269 10.64 18.33 -5.75
N SER A 270 9.92 19.20 -5.02
CA SER A 270 10.17 19.46 -3.61
C SER A 270 10.01 18.21 -2.75
N CYS A 271 8.95 17.42 -2.99
CA CYS A 271 8.72 16.14 -2.30
C CYS A 271 9.87 15.15 -2.52
N TYR A 272 10.26 14.90 -3.79
CA TYR A 272 11.35 13.97 -4.11
C TYR A 272 12.68 14.39 -3.49
N LEU A 273 12.99 15.68 -3.54
CA LEU A 273 14.16 16.25 -2.90
C LEU A 273 14.14 15.98 -1.39
N ASN A 274 13.06 16.32 -0.69
CA ASN A 274 12.99 16.17 0.77
C ASN A 274 13.00 14.68 1.20
N THR A 275 12.33 13.81 0.44
CA THR A 275 12.40 12.34 0.60
C THR A 275 13.84 11.84 0.50
N ALA A 276 14.57 12.23 -0.55
CA ALA A 276 15.97 11.84 -0.73
C ALA A 276 16.85 12.31 0.46
N ALA A 277 16.62 13.53 0.96
CA ALA A 277 17.35 14.05 2.12
C ALA A 277 17.10 13.22 3.39
N CYS A 278 15.87 12.76 3.62
CA CYS A 278 15.53 11.94 4.78
C CYS A 278 16.10 10.52 4.65
N LYS A 279 15.98 9.89 3.49
CA LYS A 279 16.57 8.57 3.21
C LYS A 279 18.10 8.56 3.36
N LEU A 280 18.77 9.63 2.97
CA LEU A 280 20.22 9.80 3.21
C LEU A 280 20.55 9.83 4.71
N LYS A 281 19.77 10.54 5.53
CA LYS A 281 19.94 10.54 7.01
C LYS A 281 19.75 9.14 7.60
N MET A 282 18.86 8.35 7.02
CA MET A 282 18.57 6.97 7.41
C MET A 282 19.54 5.94 6.81
N GLN A 283 20.51 6.36 5.98
CA GLN A 283 21.44 5.48 5.27
C GLN A 283 20.78 4.48 4.31
N LEU A 284 19.58 4.80 3.82
CA LEU A 284 18.87 4.04 2.79
C LEU A 284 19.37 4.46 1.40
N TRP A 285 20.59 4.07 1.07
CA TRP A 285 21.32 4.62 -0.08
C TRP A 285 20.64 4.35 -1.42
N GLN A 286 20.19 3.11 -1.65
CA GLN A 286 19.55 2.75 -2.92
C GLN A 286 18.24 3.52 -3.11
N GLU A 287 17.39 3.53 -2.08
CA GLU A 287 16.11 4.25 -2.14
C GLU A 287 16.29 5.77 -2.28
N ALA A 288 17.39 6.33 -1.75
CA ALA A 288 17.73 7.73 -1.91
C ALA A 288 18.13 8.05 -3.37
N LEU A 289 18.84 7.13 -4.04
CA LEU A 289 19.14 7.25 -5.48
C LEU A 289 17.87 7.31 -6.30
N ASP A 290 16.93 6.40 -6.03
CA ASP A 290 15.68 6.31 -6.76
C ASP A 290 14.92 7.64 -6.67
N SER A 291 14.75 8.18 -5.46
CA SER A 291 14.13 9.51 -5.27
C SER A 291 14.91 10.67 -5.92
N CYS A 292 16.23 10.58 -6.02
CA CYS A 292 17.01 11.58 -6.76
C CYS A 292 16.85 11.45 -8.29
N ASN A 293 16.63 10.25 -8.82
CA ASN A 293 16.37 10.05 -10.24
C ASN A 293 15.02 10.65 -10.62
N GLU A 294 13.96 10.39 -9.84
CA GLU A 294 12.64 11.00 -10.03
C GLU A 294 12.73 12.55 -10.05
N ALA A 295 13.47 13.14 -9.12
CA ALA A 295 13.70 14.58 -9.09
C ALA A 295 14.43 15.11 -10.35
N LEU A 296 15.31 14.32 -10.96
CA LEU A 296 16.07 14.69 -12.15
C LEU A 296 15.31 14.46 -13.45
N GLU A 297 14.33 13.56 -13.44
CA GLU A 297 13.37 13.40 -14.54
C GLU A 297 12.46 14.64 -14.64
N LEU A 298 12.03 15.19 -13.49
CA LEU A 298 11.26 16.44 -13.46
C LEU A 298 12.10 17.69 -13.76
N SER A 299 13.35 17.72 -13.30
CA SER A 299 14.22 18.89 -13.45
C SER A 299 15.64 18.44 -13.77
N GLU A 300 15.91 18.30 -15.07
CA GLU A 300 17.23 17.94 -15.55
C GLU A 300 18.28 18.96 -15.07
N GLY A 301 19.36 18.47 -14.46
CA GLY A 301 20.43 19.33 -13.94
C GLY A 301 20.14 19.96 -12.57
N ASN A 302 19.08 19.56 -11.87
CA ASN A 302 18.83 20.04 -10.51
C ASN A 302 20.02 19.75 -9.59
N THR A 303 20.68 20.81 -9.11
CA THR A 303 21.94 20.71 -8.36
C THR A 303 21.77 20.00 -7.02
N LYS A 304 20.64 20.19 -6.33
CA LYS A 304 20.33 19.52 -5.07
C LYS A 304 20.13 18.01 -5.29
N ALA A 305 19.44 17.62 -6.35
CA ALA A 305 19.23 16.21 -6.68
C ALA A 305 20.55 15.53 -7.05
N LEU A 306 21.36 16.13 -7.93
CA LEU A 306 22.69 15.61 -8.28
C LEU A 306 23.62 15.47 -7.07
N PHE A 307 23.64 16.49 -6.21
CA PHE A 307 24.46 16.47 -4.99
C PHE A 307 24.04 15.35 -4.04
N ARG A 308 22.73 15.19 -3.78
CA ARG A 308 22.19 14.12 -2.92
C ARG A 308 22.40 12.74 -3.55
N ARG A 309 22.25 12.60 -4.87
CA ARG A 309 22.52 11.35 -5.60
C ARG A 309 23.98 10.94 -5.46
N ALA A 310 24.90 11.90 -5.55
CA ALA A 310 26.32 11.66 -5.30
C ALA A 310 26.61 11.19 -3.87
N GLN A 311 25.93 11.73 -2.86
CA GLN A 311 26.05 11.25 -1.47
C GLN A 311 25.59 9.80 -1.33
N ALA A 312 24.49 9.42 -1.99
CA ALA A 312 24.01 8.04 -2.00
C ALA A 312 24.98 7.09 -2.72
N TRP A 313 25.54 7.49 -3.87
CA TRP A 313 26.59 6.72 -4.56
C TRP A 313 27.82 6.52 -3.68
N GLN A 314 28.23 7.51 -2.90
CA GLN A 314 29.32 7.37 -1.93
C GLN A 314 28.99 6.32 -0.85
N GLY A 315 27.75 6.29 -0.35
CA GLY A 315 27.26 5.27 0.57
C GLY A 315 27.34 3.86 -0.01
N LEU A 316 27.08 3.71 -1.30
CA LEU A 316 27.25 2.46 -2.06
C LEU A 316 28.68 2.19 -2.53
N LYS A 317 29.64 3.07 -2.21
CA LYS A 317 31.05 3.00 -2.67
C LYS A 317 31.25 3.10 -4.19
N GLU A 318 30.26 3.61 -4.90
CA GLU A 318 30.29 3.86 -6.35
C GLU A 318 30.88 5.25 -6.65
N TYR A 319 32.14 5.48 -6.24
CA TYR A 319 32.75 6.82 -6.23
C TYR A 319 32.89 7.46 -7.63
N ASN A 320 33.03 6.67 -8.68
CA ASN A 320 33.09 7.19 -10.05
C ASN A 320 31.75 7.82 -10.48
N LYS A 321 30.62 7.21 -10.09
CA LYS A 321 29.28 7.75 -10.35
C LYS A 321 29.05 9.02 -9.55
N ALA A 322 29.43 9.02 -8.26
CA ALA A 322 29.40 10.20 -7.41
C ALA A 322 30.19 11.38 -8.00
N MET A 323 31.39 11.11 -8.51
CA MET A 323 32.24 12.12 -9.16
C MET A 323 31.58 12.69 -10.42
N SER A 324 30.92 11.85 -11.23
CA SER A 324 30.21 12.30 -12.43
C SER A 324 29.06 13.24 -12.07
N ASP A 325 28.24 12.89 -11.08
CA ASP A 325 27.10 13.71 -10.66
C ASP A 325 27.54 15.05 -10.07
N LEU A 326 28.59 15.05 -9.24
CA LEU A 326 29.12 16.29 -8.65
C LEU A 326 29.73 17.22 -9.70
N LYS A 327 30.36 16.69 -10.75
CA LYS A 327 30.87 17.50 -11.86
C LYS A 327 29.74 18.18 -12.62
N LYS A 328 28.68 17.44 -12.96
CA LYS A 328 27.48 18.01 -13.57
C LYS A 328 26.87 19.10 -12.68
N ALA A 329 26.79 18.85 -11.37
CA ALA A 329 26.28 19.84 -10.42
C ALA A 329 27.16 21.10 -10.35
N GLN A 330 28.49 20.94 -10.45
CA GLN A 330 29.44 22.06 -10.47
C GLN A 330 29.37 22.87 -11.77
N GLU A 331 29.09 22.24 -12.91
CA GLU A 331 28.88 22.94 -14.18
C GLU A 331 27.66 23.88 -14.07
N THR A 332 26.61 23.46 -13.37
CA THR A 332 25.41 24.28 -13.13
C THR A 332 25.60 25.32 -12.01
N ALA A 333 26.33 24.99 -10.94
CA ALA A 333 26.58 25.86 -9.79
C ALA A 333 28.07 25.92 -9.42
N PRO A 334 28.90 26.66 -10.18
CA PRO A 334 30.35 26.64 -10.03
C PRO A 334 30.86 27.27 -8.73
N GLU A 335 30.09 28.19 -8.14
CA GLU A 335 30.46 28.87 -6.89
C GLU A 335 30.02 28.12 -5.62
N ASP A 336 29.34 26.98 -5.77
CA ASP A 336 28.88 26.21 -4.62
C ASP A 336 30.06 25.52 -3.91
N LYS A 337 30.36 26.03 -2.71
CA LYS A 337 31.44 25.52 -1.86
C LYS A 337 31.16 24.11 -1.36
N ALA A 338 29.90 23.72 -1.15
CA ALA A 338 29.55 22.38 -0.71
C ALA A 338 29.90 21.35 -1.80
N ILE A 339 29.51 21.63 -3.05
CA ILE A 339 29.85 20.78 -4.21
C ILE A 339 31.37 20.68 -4.37
N THR A 340 32.07 21.82 -4.33
CA THR A 340 33.53 21.85 -4.50
C THR A 340 34.26 21.07 -3.40
N ASN A 341 33.80 21.18 -2.15
CA ASN A 341 34.39 20.43 -1.04
C ASN A 341 34.10 18.94 -1.15
N GLU A 342 32.90 18.56 -1.57
CA GLU A 342 32.50 17.17 -1.73
C GLU A 342 33.27 16.49 -2.88
N LEU A 343 33.48 17.20 -4.01
CA LEU A 343 34.33 16.73 -5.11
C LEU A 343 35.74 16.36 -4.65
N LYS A 344 36.35 17.18 -3.79
CA LYS A 344 37.68 16.91 -3.23
C LYS A 344 37.67 15.65 -2.36
N LYS A 345 36.63 15.44 -1.55
CA LYS A 345 36.49 14.22 -0.73
C LYS A 345 36.34 12.97 -1.59
N VAL A 346 35.47 13.01 -2.59
CA VAL A 346 35.27 11.86 -3.51
C VAL A 346 36.54 11.58 -4.30
N HIS A 347 37.26 12.61 -4.75
CA HIS A 347 38.53 12.44 -5.45
C HIS A 347 39.55 11.68 -4.58
N LEU A 348 39.69 12.07 -3.32
CA LEU A 348 40.58 11.40 -2.38
C LEU A 348 40.17 9.93 -2.18
N LYS A 349 38.86 9.66 -2.01
CA LYS A 349 38.33 8.28 -1.89
C LYS A 349 38.66 7.41 -3.10
N ILE A 350 38.56 7.95 -4.31
CA ILE A 350 38.94 7.24 -5.54
C ILE A 350 40.45 6.91 -5.54
N GLN A 351 41.30 7.84 -5.10
CA GLN A 351 42.74 7.60 -5.01
C GLN A 351 43.06 6.52 -3.97
N GLU A 352 42.44 6.59 -2.79
CA GLU A 352 42.57 5.58 -1.72
C GLU A 352 42.19 4.17 -2.21
N GLU A 353 41.07 4.02 -2.92
CA GLU A 353 40.64 2.74 -3.48
C GLU A 353 41.62 2.19 -4.52
N LYS A 354 42.11 3.05 -5.43
CA LYS A 354 43.11 2.65 -6.43
C LYS A 354 44.42 2.19 -5.78
N GLU A 355 44.86 2.85 -4.71
CA GLU A 355 46.05 2.43 -3.97
C GLU A 355 45.83 1.10 -3.24
N ARG A 356 44.64 0.90 -2.67
CA ARG A 356 44.25 -0.35 -2.02
C ARG A 356 44.25 -1.51 -3.03
N GLU A 357 43.64 -1.32 -4.19
CA GLU A 357 43.63 -2.30 -5.28
C GLU A 357 45.05 -2.65 -5.75
N LYS A 358 45.90 -1.63 -5.98
CA LYS A 358 47.31 -1.85 -6.35
C LYS A 358 48.05 -2.70 -5.32
N LYS A 359 47.85 -2.44 -4.03
CA LYS A 359 48.47 -3.22 -2.93
C LYS A 359 47.95 -4.65 -2.89
N ILE A 360 46.66 -4.88 -3.16
CA ILE A 360 46.07 -6.22 -3.23
C ILE A 360 46.66 -6.99 -4.42
N TYR A 361 46.69 -6.40 -5.61
CA TYR A 361 47.28 -7.02 -6.80
C TYR A 361 48.76 -7.34 -6.61
N ALA A 362 49.54 -6.43 -6.02
CA ALA A 362 50.95 -6.67 -5.73
C ALA A 362 51.18 -7.87 -4.78
N LYS A 363 50.23 -8.14 -3.86
CA LYS A 363 50.28 -9.30 -2.96
C LYS A 363 49.76 -10.59 -3.59
N MET A 364 48.91 -10.52 -4.61
CA MET A 364 48.39 -11.72 -5.29
C MET A 364 49.41 -12.34 -6.25
N PHE A 365 50.40 -11.56 -6.69
CA PHE A 365 51.44 -11.97 -7.64
C PHE A 365 52.87 -11.96 -7.05
N ALA A 366 52.99 -11.74 -5.73
CA ALA A 366 54.21 -11.93 -4.95
C ALA A 366 54.08 -13.22 -4.13
#